data_AF-A0A3V9VN75-F1
#
_entry.id   AF-A0A3V9VN75-F1
#
_cell.length_a   1.000
_cell.length_b   1.000
_cell.length_c   1.000
_cell.angle_alpha   90.00
_cell.angle_beta   90.00
_cell.angle_gamma   90.00
#
_symmetry.space_group_name_H-M   'P 1'
#
loop_
_entity.id
_entity.type
_entity.pdbx_description
1 polymer ?
#
loop_
_entity_poly.entity_id
_entity_poly.type
_entity_poly.pdbx_seq_one_letter_code
_entity_poly.pdbx_strand_id
1 'polypeptide(L)'
;MDKIIVDYVDKLSAFSDFISKTISSVNEYWVPDEPPLIMLFSQIGKSLVTIFPELDYVKKELLFKYIEDGMTSNNEELATAVATGLVEAIVTSTDSNQHLWEEIEGLLGRNSKEHALAWRNFGQS
;
A
#
# COMPACT_ATOMS: atom_id res chain seq x y z
N MET A 1 4.19 8.33 -16.13
CA MET A 1 3.27 7.35 -15.49
C MET A 1 1.96 7.14 -16.29
N ASP A 2 1.42 5.91 -16.36
CA ASP A 2 0.11 5.59 -16.98
C ASP A 2 -1.06 6.31 -16.25
N LYS A 3 -2.10 6.72 -16.98
CA LYS A 3 -3.25 7.45 -16.42
C LYS A 3 -3.97 6.67 -15.31
N ILE A 4 -4.13 5.36 -15.47
CA ILE A 4 -4.79 4.51 -14.46
C ILE A 4 -4.01 4.56 -13.14
N ILE A 5 -2.68 4.58 -13.23
CA ILE A 5 -1.80 4.62 -12.05
C ILE A 5 -1.85 6.01 -11.40
N VAL A 6 -1.86 7.09 -12.18
CA VAL A 6 -2.03 8.45 -11.67
C VAL A 6 -3.37 8.58 -10.93
N ASP A 7 -4.48 8.19 -11.57
CA ASP A 7 -5.80 8.20 -10.95
C ASP A 7 -5.82 7.33 -9.67
N TYR A 8 -5.05 6.23 -9.67
CA TYR A 8 -4.94 5.35 -8.52
C TYR A 8 -4.25 6.01 -7.32
N VAL A 9 -3.10 6.63 -7.56
CA VAL A 9 -2.29 7.35 -6.56
C VAL A 9 -3.04 8.56 -6.03
N ASP A 10 -3.73 9.31 -6.89
CA ASP A 10 -4.54 10.47 -6.50
C ASP A 10 -5.64 10.06 -5.51
N LYS A 11 -6.33 8.95 -5.78
CA LYS A 11 -7.34 8.44 -4.86
C LYS A 11 -6.74 7.94 -3.54
N LEU A 12 -5.54 7.33 -3.55
CA LEU A 12 -4.82 7.00 -2.32
C LEU A 12 -4.48 8.25 -1.49
N SER A 13 -4.03 9.32 -2.14
CA SER A 13 -3.70 10.58 -1.49
C SER A 13 -4.90 11.20 -0.77
N ALA A 14 -6.12 11.00 -1.30
CA ALA A 14 -7.35 11.53 -0.72
C ALA A 14 -7.80 10.83 0.59
N PHE A 15 -7.22 9.68 0.95
CA PHE A 15 -7.56 9.00 2.22
C PHE A 15 -6.98 9.71 3.45
N SER A 16 -5.84 10.42 3.31
CA SER A 16 -5.18 11.09 4.42
C SER A 16 -4.17 12.13 3.93
N ASP A 17 -4.15 13.29 4.59
CA ASP A 17 -3.13 14.33 4.40
C ASP A 17 -1.71 13.79 4.61
N PHE A 18 -1.53 12.78 5.48
CA PHE A 18 -0.24 12.16 5.72
C PHE A 18 0.24 11.38 4.49
N ILE A 19 -0.65 10.61 3.84
CA ILE A 19 -0.33 9.87 2.60
C ILE A 19 -0.03 10.87 1.48
N SER A 20 -0.86 11.92 1.35
CA SER A 20 -0.64 12.97 0.36
C SER A 20 0.75 13.61 0.52
N LYS A 21 1.15 13.96 1.75
CA LYS A 21 2.49 14.48 2.05
C LYS A 21 3.59 13.48 1.70
N THR A 22 3.43 12.20 2.04
CA THR A 22 4.39 11.16 1.65
C THR A 22 4.58 11.11 0.13
N ILE A 23 3.49 11.10 -0.64
CA ILE A 23 3.56 11.07 -2.11
C ILE A 23 4.31 12.30 -2.64
N SER A 24 3.97 13.49 -2.15
CA SER A 24 4.67 14.72 -2.55
C SER A 24 6.16 14.69 -2.21
N SER A 25 6.54 14.27 -1.00
CA SER A 25 7.94 14.18 -0.59
C SER A 25 8.73 13.15 -1.40
N VAL A 26 8.12 12.03 -1.76
CA VAL A 26 8.75 11.06 -2.67
C VAL A 26 8.95 11.70 -4.03
N ASN A 27 7.92 12.29 -4.63
CA ASN A 27 8.03 12.93 -5.94
C ASN A 27 9.10 14.04 -5.96
N GLU A 28 9.14 14.89 -4.94
CA GLU A 28 10.15 15.95 -4.78
C GLU A 28 11.58 15.42 -4.72
N TYR A 29 11.80 14.28 -4.06
CA TYR A 29 13.12 13.65 -3.94
C TYR A 29 13.67 13.18 -5.30
N TRP A 30 12.79 12.76 -6.21
CA TRP A 30 13.20 12.20 -7.50
C TRP A 30 13.39 13.23 -8.61
N VAL A 31 13.00 14.49 -8.40
CA VAL A 31 13.16 15.57 -9.39
C VAL A 31 14.63 15.69 -9.86
N PRO A 32 14.89 15.74 -11.18
CA PRO A 32 13.94 15.94 -12.29
C PRO A 32 13.28 14.67 -12.86
N ASP A 33 13.60 13.49 -12.33
CA ASP A 33 13.08 12.20 -12.77
C ASP A 33 11.79 11.80 -12.03
N GLU A 34 11.09 10.75 -12.51
CA GLU A 34 9.96 10.14 -11.80
C GLU A 34 10.47 9.05 -10.83
N PRO A 35 9.85 8.88 -9.63
CA PRO A 35 10.17 7.77 -8.75
C PRO A 35 9.84 6.42 -9.39
N PRO A 36 10.65 5.37 -9.17
CA PRO A 36 10.25 4.01 -9.45
C PRO A 36 8.94 3.69 -8.74
N LEU A 37 7.97 3.15 -9.47
CA LEU A 37 6.61 2.96 -8.96
C LEU A 37 6.55 2.09 -7.70
N ILE A 38 7.36 1.02 -7.67
CA ILE A 38 7.52 0.14 -6.52
C ILE A 38 7.98 0.91 -5.26
N MET A 39 8.90 1.87 -5.43
CA MET A 39 9.38 2.68 -4.32
C MET A 39 8.30 3.64 -3.81
N LEU A 40 7.56 4.28 -4.72
CA LEU A 40 6.43 5.13 -4.34
C LEU A 40 5.39 4.34 -3.52
N PHE A 41 4.98 3.18 -4.02
CA PHE A 41 4.00 2.32 -3.36
C PHE A 41 4.51 1.76 -2.02
N SER A 42 5.82 1.49 -1.90
CA SER A 42 6.45 1.12 -0.63
C SER A 42 6.35 2.19 0.43
N GLN A 43 6.56 3.46 0.06
CA GLN A 43 6.43 4.57 1.00
C GLN A 43 4.97 4.81 1.40
N ILE A 44 4.03 4.62 0.47
CA ILE A 44 2.59 4.65 0.78
C ILE A 44 2.24 3.53 1.76
N GLY A 45 2.69 2.28 1.52
CA GLY A 45 2.45 1.15 2.42
C GLY A 45 2.93 1.39 3.86
N LYS A 46 4.14 1.95 4.02
CA LYS A 46 4.67 2.35 5.34
C LYS A 46 3.84 3.44 6.00
N SER A 47 3.40 4.41 5.21
CA SER A 47 2.56 5.52 5.69
C SER A 47 1.19 5.03 6.15
N LEU A 48 0.62 4.06 5.44
CA LEU A 48 -0.65 3.43 5.80
C LEU A 48 -0.58 2.76 7.17
N VAL A 49 0.46 1.95 7.41
CA VAL A 49 0.67 1.30 8.72
C VAL A 49 0.85 2.34 9.83
N THR A 50 1.54 3.44 9.54
CA THR A 50 1.75 4.55 10.49
C THR A 50 0.43 5.18 10.93
N ILE A 51 -0.47 5.48 10.00
CA ILE A 51 -1.74 6.14 10.30
C ILE A 51 -2.87 5.17 10.65
N PHE A 52 -2.67 3.86 10.48
CA PHE A 52 -3.72 2.86 10.66
C PHE A 52 -4.46 2.96 12.01
N PRO A 53 -3.80 3.21 13.16
CA PRO A 53 -4.49 3.36 14.44
C PRO A 53 -5.44 4.56 14.51
N GLU A 54 -5.24 5.57 13.66
CA GLU A 54 -6.00 6.82 13.64
C GLU A 54 -7.22 6.77 12.70
N LEU A 55 -7.27 5.77 11.81
CA LEU A 55 -8.37 5.60 10.88
C LEU A 55 -9.57 4.92 11.55
N ASP A 56 -10.76 5.45 11.28
CA ASP A 56 -12.00 4.77 11.62
C ASP A 56 -12.19 3.48 10.79
N TYR A 57 -13.05 2.59 11.27
CA TYR A 57 -13.27 1.28 10.64
C TYR A 57 -13.78 1.38 9.19
N VAL A 58 -14.66 2.35 8.89
CA VAL A 58 -15.21 2.53 7.55
C VAL A 58 -14.12 2.94 6.56
N LYS A 59 -13.23 3.86 6.96
CA LYS A 59 -12.07 4.25 6.15
C LYS A 59 -11.12 3.08 5.95
N LYS A 60 -10.86 2.30 6.99
CA LYS A 60 -10.04 1.08 6.89
C LYS A 60 -10.62 0.12 5.84
N GLU A 61 -11.90 -0.25 5.94
CA GLU A 61 -12.53 -1.14 4.95
C GLU A 61 -12.45 -0.59 3.51
N LEU A 62 -12.76 0.68 3.32
CA LEU A 62 -12.69 1.31 1.99
C LEU A 62 -11.28 1.30 1.42
N LEU A 63 -10.28 1.54 2.25
CA LEU A 63 -8.88 1.57 1.85
C LEU A 63 -8.38 0.19 1.45
N PHE A 64 -8.65 -0.83 2.27
CA PHE A 64 -8.20 -2.19 1.99
C PHE A 64 -8.95 -2.84 0.82
N LYS A 65 -10.22 -2.48 0.63
CA LYS A 65 -10.93 -2.80 -0.62
C LYS A 65 -10.22 -2.17 -1.83
N TYR A 66 -9.80 -0.92 -1.71
CA TYR A 66 -9.12 -0.24 -2.80
C TYR A 66 -7.76 -0.85 -3.15
N ILE A 67 -7.03 -1.34 -2.15
CA ILE A 67 -5.80 -2.14 -2.33
C ILE A 67 -6.11 -3.42 -3.12
N GLU A 68 -7.16 -4.16 -2.76
CA GLU A 68 -7.56 -5.38 -3.49
C GLU A 68 -7.92 -5.07 -4.95
N ASP A 69 -8.66 -3.99 -5.20
CA ASP A 69 -9.02 -3.54 -6.56
C ASP A 69 -7.75 -3.22 -7.37
N GLY A 70 -6.75 -2.58 -6.76
CA GLY A 70 -5.48 -2.28 -7.40
C GLY A 70 -4.66 -3.53 -7.73
N MET A 71 -4.62 -4.50 -6.80
CA MET A 71 -3.91 -5.76 -6.99
C MET A 71 -4.54 -6.66 -8.05
N THR A 72 -5.86 -6.58 -8.22
CA THR A 72 -6.63 -7.37 -9.21
C THR A 72 -6.86 -6.62 -10.52
N SER A 73 -6.21 -5.47 -10.70
CA SER A 73 -6.30 -4.67 -11.92
C SER A 73 -5.78 -5.41 -13.14
N ASN A 74 -6.39 -5.16 -14.30
CA ASN A 74 -5.89 -5.63 -15.60
C ASN A 74 -4.60 -4.89 -16.05
N ASN A 75 -4.20 -3.83 -15.35
CA ASN A 75 -2.92 -3.16 -15.58
C ASN A 75 -1.83 -3.86 -14.75
N GLU A 76 -0.96 -4.62 -15.41
CA GLU A 76 0.09 -5.44 -14.77
C GLU A 76 1.09 -4.60 -13.96
N GLU A 77 1.41 -3.39 -14.42
CA GLU A 77 2.30 -2.47 -13.73
C GLU A 77 1.69 -2.01 -12.40
N LEU A 78 0.41 -1.63 -12.40
CA LEU A 78 -0.34 -1.30 -11.19
C LEU A 78 -0.45 -2.50 -10.24
N ALA A 79 -0.86 -3.67 -10.76
CA ALA A 79 -1.02 -4.88 -9.95
C ALA A 79 0.29 -5.25 -9.24
N THR A 80 1.41 -5.16 -9.97
CA THR A 80 2.76 -5.40 -9.42
C THR A 80 3.17 -4.35 -8.40
N ALA A 81 2.90 -3.06 -8.68
CA ALA A 81 3.18 -1.97 -7.74
C ALA A 81 2.40 -2.11 -6.43
N VAL A 82 1.15 -2.56 -6.51
CA VAL A 82 0.33 -2.82 -5.32
C VAL A 82 0.84 -4.04 -4.57
N ALA A 83 1.07 -5.17 -5.23
CA ALA A 83 1.53 -6.39 -4.57
C ALA A 83 2.91 -6.19 -3.92
N THR A 84 3.91 -5.81 -4.72
CA THR A 84 5.32 -5.76 -4.28
C THR A 84 5.70 -4.43 -3.64
N GLY A 85 5.17 -3.32 -4.14
CA GLY A 85 5.43 -2.02 -3.54
C GLY A 85 4.65 -1.87 -2.24
N LEU A 86 3.32 -2.00 -2.28
CA LEU A 86 2.44 -1.58 -1.18
C LEU A 86 2.18 -2.71 -0.17
N VAL A 87 1.71 -3.87 -0.61
CA VAL A 87 1.29 -4.97 0.30
C VAL A 87 2.49 -5.54 1.06
N GLU A 88 3.60 -5.82 0.37
CA GLU A 88 4.83 -6.29 1.03
C GLU A 88 5.36 -5.25 2.03
N ALA A 89 5.29 -3.95 1.71
CA ALA A 89 5.69 -2.90 2.64
C ALA A 89 4.79 -2.83 3.87
N ILE A 90 3.49 -3.08 3.74
CA ILE A 90 2.57 -3.21 4.87
C ILE A 90 3.00 -4.37 5.75
N VAL A 91 3.22 -5.56 5.17
CA VAL A 91 3.65 -6.75 5.92
C VAL A 91 4.93 -6.43 6.71
N THR A 92 5.98 -5.99 6.03
CA THR A 92 7.28 -5.71 6.66
C THR A 92 7.18 -4.61 7.74
N SER A 93 6.31 -3.62 7.55
CA SER A 93 6.10 -2.55 8.55
C SER A 93 5.35 -3.03 9.80
N THR A 94 4.75 -4.23 9.75
CA THR A 94 4.03 -4.85 10.88
C THR A 94 4.77 -6.03 11.51
N ASP A 95 5.96 -6.40 11.03
CA ASP A 95 6.71 -7.57 11.51
C ASP A 95 6.97 -7.54 13.03
N SER A 96 7.19 -6.34 13.58
CA SER A 96 7.43 -6.14 15.02
C SER A 96 6.16 -5.99 15.86
N ASN A 97 4.98 -5.99 15.25
CA ASN A 97 3.70 -5.78 15.94
C ASN A 97 2.63 -6.77 15.44
N GLN A 98 2.62 -7.96 16.07
CA GLN A 98 1.69 -9.04 15.74
C GLN A 98 0.21 -8.62 15.86
N HIS A 99 -0.15 -7.80 16.84
CA HIS A 99 -1.54 -7.38 17.03
C HIS A 99 -2.01 -6.46 15.88
N LEU A 100 -1.17 -5.50 15.49
CA LEU A 100 -1.44 -4.62 14.35
C LEU A 100 -1.53 -5.42 13.04
N TRP A 101 -0.67 -6.42 12.88
CA TRP A 101 -0.76 -7.34 11.75
C TRP A 101 -2.12 -8.04 11.70
N GLU A 102 -2.59 -8.63 12.81
CA GLU A 102 -3.86 -9.37 12.84
C GLU A 102 -5.05 -8.48 12.47
N GLU A 103 -5.05 -7.22 12.90
CA GLU A 103 -6.06 -6.23 12.48
C GLU A 103 -6.02 -5.96 10.97
N ILE A 104 -4.83 -5.73 10.42
CA ILE A 104 -4.62 -5.46 8.99
C ILE A 104 -4.95 -6.68 8.14
N GLU A 105 -4.53 -7.88 8.56
CA GLU A 105 -4.79 -9.14 7.89
C GLU A 105 -6.29 -9.47 7.84
N GLY A 106 -7.05 -9.02 8.84
CA GLY A 106 -8.50 -9.12 8.87
C GLY A 106 -9.23 -8.24 7.84
N LEU A 107 -8.55 -7.23 7.30
CA LEU A 107 -9.11 -6.27 6.33
C LEU A 107 -8.66 -6.54 4.89
N LEU A 108 -7.57 -7.28 4.69
CA LEU A 108 -7.08 -7.63 3.35
C LEU A 108 -8.13 -8.44 2.57
N GLY A 109 -8.28 -8.09 1.29
CA GLY A 109 -9.05 -8.88 0.34
C GLY A 109 -8.37 -10.21 0.00
N ARG A 110 -9.00 -11.06 -0.80
CA ARG A 110 -8.53 -12.42 -1.06
C ARG A 110 -7.11 -12.46 -1.65
N ASN A 111 -6.85 -11.72 -2.72
CA ASN A 111 -5.56 -11.77 -3.42
C ASN A 111 -4.48 -11.05 -2.62
N SER A 112 -4.80 -9.88 -2.08
CA SER A 112 -3.88 -9.12 -1.22
C SER A 112 -3.50 -9.89 0.04
N LYS A 113 -4.44 -10.63 0.64
CA LYS A 113 -4.16 -11.53 1.77
C LYS A 113 -3.28 -12.72 1.38
N GLU A 114 -3.56 -13.39 0.26
CA GLU A 114 -2.75 -14.52 -0.21
C GLU A 114 -1.30 -14.11 -0.44
N HIS A 115 -1.07 -12.99 -1.13
CA HIS A 115 0.27 -12.44 -1.35
C HIS A 115 0.95 -12.02 -0.05
N ALA A 116 0.23 -11.33 0.84
CA ALA A 116 0.79 -10.87 2.11
C ALA A 116 1.22 -12.04 3.01
N LEU A 117 0.43 -13.11 3.08
CA LEU A 117 0.77 -14.32 3.84
C LEU A 117 1.96 -15.06 3.21
N ALA A 118 1.99 -15.17 1.87
CA ALA A 118 3.13 -15.76 1.18
C ALA A 118 4.43 -15.00 1.47
N TRP A 119 4.39 -13.66 1.42
CA TRP A 119 5.53 -12.81 1.75
C TRP A 119 5.98 -12.93 3.21
N ARG A 120 5.03 -12.87 4.16
CA ARG A 120 5.32 -13.00 5.59
C ARG A 120 5.98 -14.33 5.93
N ASN A 121 5.53 -15.42 5.30
CA ASN A 121 6.07 -16.76 5.52
C ASN A 121 7.39 -17.00 4.79
N PHE A 122 7.68 -16.26 3.73
CA PHE A 122 8.95 -16.37 2.99
C PHE A 122 10.17 -15.99 3.84
N GLY A 123 10.01 -15.04 4.78
CA GLY A 123 11.07 -14.58 5.68
C GLY A 123 11.29 -15.43 6.94
N GLN A 124 10.46 -16.47 7.16
CA GLN A 124 10.58 -17.36 8.33
C GLN A 124 11.36 -18.62 7.95
N SER A 125 12.69 -18.53 7.97
CA SER A 125 13.63 -19.65 7.86
C SER A 125 14.44 -19.81 9.14
#